data_AF-A0A7G6WWC5-F1
#
_entry.id   AF-A0A7G6WWC5-F1
#
_cell.length_a   1.000
_cell.length_b   1.000
_cell.length_c   1.000
_cell.angle_alpha   90.00
_cell.angle_beta   90.00
_cell.angle_gamma   90.00
#
_symmetry.space_group_name_H-M   'P 1'
#
loop_
_entity.id
_entity.type
_entity.pdbx_description
1 polymer ?
#
loop_
_entity_poly.entity_id
_entity_poly.type
_entity_poly.pdbx_seq_one_letter_code
_entity_poly.pdbx_strand_id
1 'polypeptide(L)'
;MTITASPSTQVISAIAGLSPADLLVLDLMVVAATALFAIAAGLTGRPCTRRAAKHSRLEPAGSWLHEAVAPATVAQRSPRNPLECLESARMTEPRTPWDAFDYAAVHVESTGQQAADLVEIAVVPIENGTIGAGGTWPAAPHRLTPHATAELHGALNGRVLVSHQVSTDIEVFTRELPGLRPRQVIDTRMLARRQLPGHSSYELAAIADALGLTGGLAIDQDRRCALSTAITCARLLRYLATQGDGMVRTLTDLLKPGSGLGGSRAGTRLKAADSGLLVGRQDL
;
A
#
# COMPACT_ATOMS: atom_id res chain seq x y z
N MET A 1 52.86 2.00 -32.66
CA MET A 1 51.74 1.21 -32.10
C MET A 1 51.02 2.14 -31.14
N THR A 2 49.94 2.79 -31.59
CA THR A 2 49.28 3.89 -30.87
C THR A 2 48.10 3.33 -30.11
N ILE A 3 48.16 3.33 -28.78
CA ILE A 3 47.08 2.83 -27.92
C ILE A 3 46.01 3.92 -27.81
N THR A 4 44.88 3.73 -28.48
CA THR A 4 43.68 4.56 -28.32
C THR A 4 43.03 4.23 -26.98
N ALA A 5 42.96 5.21 -26.07
CA ALA A 5 42.30 5.09 -24.78
C ALA A 5 40.78 4.93 -24.93
N SER A 6 40.19 4.13 -24.04
CA SER A 6 38.75 3.84 -23.99
C SER A 6 37.92 5.07 -23.58
N PRO A 7 36.74 5.31 -24.17
CA PRO A 7 35.90 6.49 -23.89
C PRO A 7 35.50 6.65 -22.41
N SER A 8 35.52 5.57 -21.62
CA SER A 8 35.17 5.58 -20.20
C SER A 8 36.14 6.37 -19.32
N THR A 9 37.40 6.53 -19.74
CA THR A 9 38.43 7.23 -18.94
C THR A 9 38.39 8.75 -19.13
N GLN A 10 37.83 9.24 -20.24
CA GLN A 10 37.76 10.69 -20.52
C GLN A 10 36.71 11.41 -19.67
N VAL A 11 35.64 10.72 -19.27
CA VAL A 11 34.55 11.34 -18.47
C VAL A 11 34.99 11.62 -17.04
N ILE A 12 35.83 10.76 -16.45
CA ILE A 12 36.29 10.92 -15.06
C ILE A 12 37.28 12.09 -14.93
N SER A 13 38.11 12.34 -15.96
CA SER A 13 39.04 13.47 -15.97
C SER A 13 38.35 14.83 -16.14
N ALA A 14 37.16 14.88 -16.74
CA ALA A 14 36.43 16.12 -16.95
C ALA A 14 35.75 16.64 -15.66
N ILE A 15 35.46 15.76 -14.71
CA ILE A 15 34.76 16.11 -13.45
C ILE A 15 35.75 16.62 -12.39
N ALA A 16 37.01 16.20 -12.44
CA ALA A 16 38.03 16.52 -11.42
C ALA A 16 38.45 18.00 -11.37
N GLY A 17 38.04 18.83 -12.33
CA GLY A 17 38.37 20.27 -12.39
C GLY A 17 37.21 21.21 -12.07
N LEU A 18 36.03 20.69 -11.74
CA LEU A 18 34.84 21.51 -11.51
C LEU A 18 34.85 22.14 -10.11
N SER A 19 34.54 23.43 -10.05
CA SER A 19 34.37 24.12 -8.77
C SER A 19 33.06 23.67 -8.10
N PRO A 20 32.89 23.88 -6.78
CA PRO A 20 31.63 23.60 -6.10
C PRO A 20 30.42 24.32 -6.71
N ALA A 21 30.62 25.50 -7.34
CA ALA A 21 29.57 26.22 -8.03
C ALA A 21 29.15 25.53 -9.33
N ASP A 22 30.09 24.94 -10.07
CA ASP A 22 29.80 24.20 -11.31
C ASP A 22 29.03 22.91 -11.02
N LEU A 23 29.31 22.26 -9.89
CA LEU A 23 28.58 21.08 -9.44
C LEU A 23 27.12 21.42 -9.09
N LEU A 24 26.85 22.58 -8.48
CA LEU A 24 25.48 23.05 -8.20
C LEU A 24 24.69 23.35 -9.49
N VAL A 25 25.35 23.91 -10.51
CA VAL A 25 24.72 24.16 -11.81
C VAL A 25 24.40 22.84 -12.52
N LEU A 26 25.32 21.87 -12.49
CA LEU A 26 25.09 20.53 -13.04
C LEU A 26 23.91 19.83 -12.34
N ASP A 27 23.83 19.90 -11.01
CA ASP A 27 22.76 19.28 -10.24
C ASP A 27 21.40 19.94 -10.57
N LEU A 28 21.36 21.27 -10.65
CA LEU A 28 20.17 22.02 -11.04
C LEU A 28 19.72 21.68 -12.49
N MET A 29 20.68 21.50 -13.40
CA MET A 29 20.40 21.12 -14.80
C MET A 29 19.88 19.67 -14.91
N VAL A 30 20.39 18.73 -14.11
CA VAL A 30 19.89 17.35 -14.06
C VAL A 30 18.47 17.32 -13.49
N VAL A 31 18.19 18.07 -12.43
CA VAL A 31 16.84 18.19 -11.86
C VAL A 31 15.87 18.80 -12.88
N ALA A 32 16.28 19.86 -13.57
CA ALA A 32 15.47 20.50 -14.62
C ALA A 32 15.20 19.55 -15.81
N ALA A 33 16.22 18.81 -16.27
CA ALA A 33 16.08 17.84 -17.35
C ALA A 33 15.14 16.68 -16.96
N THR A 34 15.22 16.21 -15.72
CA THR A 34 14.35 15.13 -15.20
C THR A 34 12.90 15.59 -15.09
N ALA A 35 12.67 16.84 -14.65
CA ALA A 35 11.35 17.45 -14.61
C ALA A 35 10.76 17.64 -16.02
N LEU A 36 11.56 18.13 -16.98
CA LEU A 36 11.15 18.25 -18.39
C LEU A 36 10.80 16.89 -19.00
N PHE A 37 11.56 15.83 -18.69
CA PHE A 37 11.26 14.48 -19.16
C PHE A 37 9.96 13.93 -18.56
N ALA A 38 9.68 14.19 -17.29
CA ALA A 38 8.42 13.80 -16.64
C ALA A 38 7.21 14.54 -17.23
N ILE A 39 7.34 15.83 -17.53
CA ILE A 39 6.30 16.63 -18.20
C ILE A 39 6.06 16.13 -19.63
N ALA A 40 7.14 15.85 -20.38
CA ALA A 40 7.04 15.30 -21.74
C ALA A 40 6.39 13.90 -21.75
N ALA A 41 6.71 13.05 -20.76
CA ALA A 41 6.09 11.73 -20.61
C ALA A 41 4.59 11.84 -20.29
N GLY A 42 4.20 12.80 -19.43
CA GLY A 42 2.80 13.08 -19.09
C GLY A 42 1.92 13.60 -20.24
N LEU A 43 2.53 14.20 -21.26
CA LEU A 43 1.82 14.73 -22.44
C LEU A 43 1.57 13.68 -23.54
N THR A 44 2.05 12.45 -23.39
CA THR A 44 1.82 11.36 -24.34
C THR A 44 0.70 10.43 -23.90
N GLY A 45 -0.48 10.99 -23.63
CA GLY A 45 -1.72 10.22 -23.54
C GLY A 45 -2.00 9.52 -24.87
N ARG A 46 -1.61 8.25 -24.98
CA ARG A 46 -1.91 7.41 -26.15
C ARG A 46 -3.28 6.73 -25.99
N PRO A 47 -4.08 6.68 -27.08
CA PRO A 47 -5.39 6.06 -27.07
C PRO A 47 -5.29 4.52 -26.99
N CYS A 48 -6.19 3.95 -26.19
CA CYS A 48 -6.44 2.52 -26.07
C CYS A 48 -6.63 1.87 -27.45
N THR A 49 -5.74 0.93 -27.80
CA THR A 49 -6.01 -0.04 -28.85
C THR A 49 -6.23 -1.41 -28.25
N ARG A 50 -7.43 -1.96 -28.49
CA ARG A 50 -7.82 -3.35 -28.25
C ARG A 50 -6.81 -4.29 -28.91
N ARG A 51 -6.37 -5.32 -28.20
CA ARG A 51 -5.86 -6.53 -28.83
C ARG A 51 -6.45 -7.77 -28.17
N ALA A 52 -7.13 -8.55 -29.01
CA ALA A 52 -7.80 -9.80 -28.70
C ALA A 52 -6.79 -10.87 -28.23
N ALA A 53 -7.15 -11.58 -27.16
CA ALA A 53 -6.46 -12.78 -26.71
C ALA A 53 -6.77 -13.93 -27.67
N LYS A 54 -5.69 -14.53 -28.19
CA LYS A 54 -5.72 -15.69 -29.07
C LYS A 54 -5.70 -16.94 -28.19
N HIS A 55 -6.75 -17.76 -28.28
CA HIS A 55 -6.77 -19.11 -27.74
C HIS A 55 -5.63 -19.94 -28.34
N SER A 56 -4.89 -20.65 -27.49
CA SER A 56 -4.15 -21.84 -27.89
C SER A 56 -4.36 -22.95 -26.85
N ARG A 57 -4.81 -24.08 -27.36
CA ARG A 57 -5.07 -25.37 -26.70
C ARG A 57 -4.36 -26.41 -27.60
N LEU A 58 -4.04 -27.58 -27.02
CA LEU A 58 -3.24 -28.72 -27.54
C LEU A 58 -1.80 -28.62 -27.00
N GLU A 59 -1.36 -29.50 -26.09
CA GLU A 59 -1.05 -30.92 -26.32
C GLU A 59 -1.51 -31.86 -25.17
N PRO A 60 -1.76 -33.16 -25.47
CA PRO A 60 -1.42 -34.22 -24.53
C PRO A 60 -0.70 -35.40 -25.22
N ALA A 61 0.38 -35.91 -24.62
CA ALA A 61 0.75 -37.33 -24.56
C ALA A 61 2.20 -37.49 -24.08
N GLY A 62 2.46 -38.51 -23.25
CA GLY A 62 3.83 -38.98 -23.01
C GLY A 62 4.05 -39.60 -21.64
N SER A 63 3.51 -40.79 -21.41
CA SER A 63 3.95 -41.68 -20.33
C SER A 63 5.38 -42.17 -20.56
N TRP A 64 6.21 -42.17 -19.51
CA TRP A 64 7.31 -43.13 -19.35
C TRP A 64 7.38 -43.59 -17.90
N LEU A 65 7.49 -44.91 -17.77
CA LEU A 65 7.52 -45.71 -16.55
C LEU A 65 8.95 -45.84 -16.00
N HIS A 66 9.00 -46.04 -14.67
CA HIS A 66 10.01 -46.73 -13.86
C HIS A 66 11.47 -46.26 -13.88
N GLU A 67 11.92 -45.74 -12.73
CA GLU A 67 13.06 -46.37 -12.03
C GLU A 67 12.92 -46.21 -10.51
N ALA A 68 13.02 -47.33 -9.80
CA ALA A 68 12.91 -47.44 -8.35
C ALA A 68 14.31 -47.46 -7.74
N VAL A 69 14.54 -46.66 -6.69
CA VAL A 69 15.67 -46.83 -5.76
C VAL A 69 15.15 -46.73 -4.33
N ALA A 70 15.58 -47.72 -3.53
CA ALA A 70 15.12 -48.06 -2.18
C ALA A 70 15.41 -46.98 -1.09
N PRO A 71 14.73 -47.05 0.07
CA PRO A 71 14.77 -46.00 1.08
C PRO A 71 15.95 -46.18 2.05
N ALA A 72 16.62 -45.08 2.38
CA ALA A 72 17.46 -45.01 3.57
C ALA A 72 16.56 -44.81 4.79
N THR A 73 16.50 -45.81 5.66
CA THR A 73 15.78 -45.84 6.92
C THR A 73 16.40 -44.85 7.92
N VAL A 74 16.06 -43.57 7.80
CA VAL A 74 16.22 -42.62 8.90
C VAL A 74 15.13 -42.95 9.91
N ALA A 75 15.52 -43.35 11.11
CA ALA A 75 14.62 -43.53 12.24
C ALA A 75 13.86 -42.23 12.50
N GLN A 76 12.66 -42.11 11.93
CA GLN A 76 11.71 -41.05 12.24
C GLN A 76 11.34 -41.20 13.70
N ARG A 77 11.96 -40.40 14.57
CA ARG A 77 11.43 -40.16 15.90
C ARG A 77 10.04 -39.57 15.71
N SER A 78 9.01 -40.33 16.07
CA SER A 78 7.66 -39.79 16.18
C SER A 78 7.73 -38.49 16.99
N PRO A 79 7.18 -37.38 16.49
CA PRO A 79 7.07 -36.15 17.27
C PRO A 79 6.36 -36.51 18.57
N ARG A 80 7.01 -36.23 19.70
CA ARG A 80 6.50 -36.62 21.03
C ARG A 80 5.19 -35.91 21.37
N ASN A 81 4.79 -34.90 20.59
CA ASN A 81 3.57 -34.15 20.79
C ASN A 81 2.91 -33.78 19.45
N PRO A 82 1.69 -34.26 19.17
CA PRO A 82 0.89 -33.84 18.01
C PRO A 82 0.68 -32.31 17.92
N LEU A 83 0.74 -31.60 19.04
CA LEU A 83 0.63 -30.13 19.08
C LEU A 83 1.87 -29.43 18.51
N GLU A 84 3.09 -29.95 18.75
CA GLU A 84 4.32 -29.37 18.18
C GLU A 84 4.37 -29.53 16.65
N CYS A 85 3.82 -30.62 16.11
CA CYS A 85 3.69 -30.79 14.65
C CYS A 85 2.64 -29.87 14.04
N LEU A 86 1.53 -29.60 14.74
CA LEU A 86 0.52 -28.64 14.29
C LEU A 86 1.04 -27.20 14.36
N GLU A 87 1.83 -26.85 15.38
CA GLU A 87 2.49 -25.54 15.47
C GLU A 87 3.58 -25.37 14.38
N SER A 88 4.40 -26.40 14.15
CA SER A 88 5.41 -26.39 13.09
C SER A 88 4.79 -26.32 11.68
N ALA A 89 3.65 -26.99 11.46
CA ALA A 89 2.89 -26.91 10.21
C ALA A 89 2.19 -25.55 10.04
N ARG A 90 1.70 -24.92 11.11
CA ARG A 90 1.18 -23.53 11.08
C ARG A 90 2.26 -22.49 10.80
N MET A 91 3.53 -22.80 11.04
CA MET A 91 4.64 -21.94 10.64
C MET A 91 4.98 -22.01 9.14
N THR A 92 4.41 -22.97 8.40
CA THR A 92 4.72 -23.18 6.97
C THR A 92 3.68 -22.60 6.01
N GLU A 93 2.58 -22.01 6.50
CA GLU A 93 1.69 -21.27 5.61
C GLU A 93 2.46 -20.08 5.01
N PRO A 94 2.52 -19.95 3.67
CA PRO A 94 3.22 -18.86 3.03
C PRO A 94 2.57 -17.55 3.46
N ARG A 95 3.26 -16.82 4.34
CA ARG A 95 2.76 -15.52 4.79
C ARG A 95 2.94 -14.52 3.66
N THR A 96 1.84 -14.11 3.06
CA THR A 96 1.86 -13.11 1.98
C THR A 96 2.36 -11.77 2.53
N PRO A 97 3.46 -11.22 2.00
CA PRO A 97 3.93 -9.90 2.44
C PRO A 97 2.86 -8.85 2.12
N TRP A 98 2.82 -7.76 2.90
CA TRP A 98 1.78 -6.75 2.72
C TRP A 98 1.83 -6.12 1.31
N ASP A 99 3.01 -5.91 0.76
CA ASP A 99 3.20 -5.29 -0.54
C ASP A 99 2.72 -6.16 -1.72
N ALA A 100 2.41 -7.44 -1.51
CA ALA A 100 1.84 -8.31 -2.53
C ALA A 100 0.32 -8.12 -2.76
N PHE A 101 -0.31 -7.15 -2.08
CA PHE A 101 -1.71 -6.78 -2.30
C PHE A 101 -1.81 -5.42 -2.99
N ASP A 102 -2.85 -5.26 -3.81
CA ASP A 102 -3.26 -3.96 -4.32
C ASP A 102 -4.18 -3.28 -3.30
N TYR A 103 -3.78 -2.09 -2.85
CA TYR A 103 -4.58 -1.28 -1.94
C TYR A 103 -5.16 -0.06 -2.65
N ALA A 104 -6.22 0.46 -2.06
CA ALA A 104 -6.75 1.78 -2.32
C ALA A 104 -6.93 2.51 -0.99
N ALA A 105 -6.04 3.46 -0.72
CA ALA A 105 -6.23 4.38 0.39
C ALA A 105 -7.28 5.42 0.00
N VAL A 106 -8.29 5.57 0.83
CA VAL A 106 -9.47 6.37 0.52
C VAL A 106 -9.73 7.37 1.62
N HIS A 107 -10.34 8.48 1.23
CA HIS A 107 -10.94 9.43 2.15
C HIS A 107 -12.15 10.09 1.50
N VAL A 108 -13.18 10.29 2.31
CA VAL A 108 -14.39 10.98 1.90
C VAL A 108 -14.48 12.33 2.62
N GLU A 109 -14.66 13.40 1.84
CA GLU A 109 -14.99 14.72 2.36
C GLU A 109 -16.50 14.95 2.26
N SER A 110 -17.08 15.48 3.34
CA SER A 110 -18.50 15.80 3.43
C SER A 110 -18.73 17.08 4.20
N THR A 111 -19.92 17.68 4.04
CA THR A 111 -20.28 18.97 4.66
C THR A 111 -20.49 18.89 6.18
N GLY A 112 -20.48 17.70 6.77
CA GLY A 112 -20.64 17.50 8.22
C GLY A 112 -22.06 17.74 8.78
N GLN A 113 -23.05 18.02 7.93
CA GLN A 113 -24.47 18.10 8.33
C GLN A 113 -25.15 16.72 8.22
N GLN A 114 -26.25 16.52 8.97
CA GLN A 114 -26.97 15.25 9.09
C GLN A 114 -27.44 14.74 7.71
N ALA A 115 -27.13 13.48 7.38
CA ALA A 115 -27.10 12.92 6.02
C ALA A 115 -26.04 13.58 5.12
N ALA A 116 -24.78 13.50 5.55
CA ALA A 116 -23.57 14.03 4.92
C ALA A 116 -23.66 14.11 3.39
N ASP A 117 -23.86 15.33 2.89
CA ASP A 117 -23.70 15.67 1.50
C ASP A 117 -22.26 15.36 1.11
N LEU A 118 -22.11 14.39 0.20
CA LEU A 118 -20.82 14.04 -0.34
C LEU A 118 -20.27 15.28 -1.08
N VAL A 119 -19.03 15.66 -0.76
CA VAL A 119 -18.31 16.76 -1.42
C VAL A 119 -17.29 16.18 -2.38
N GLU A 120 -16.43 15.31 -1.87
CA GLU A 120 -15.32 14.75 -2.64
C GLU A 120 -14.98 13.34 -2.14
N ILE A 121 -14.58 12.46 -3.07
CA ILE A 121 -13.92 11.19 -2.76
C ILE A 121 -12.51 11.28 -3.30
N ALA A 122 -11.52 10.91 -2.49
CA ALA A 122 -10.15 10.70 -2.94
C ALA A 122 -9.77 9.23 -2.86
N VAL A 123 -9.01 8.77 -3.85
CA VAL A 123 -8.45 7.42 -3.91
C VAL A 123 -6.98 7.51 -4.27
N VAL A 124 -6.13 6.84 -3.50
CA VAL A 124 -4.69 6.73 -3.72
C VAL A 124 -4.32 5.25 -3.83
N PRO A 125 -3.90 4.77 -5.01
CA PRO A 125 -3.51 3.38 -5.17
C PRO A 125 -2.18 3.11 -4.45
N ILE A 126 -2.06 1.91 -3.87
CA ILE A 126 -0.79 1.38 -3.39
C ILE A 126 -0.56 0.03 -4.05
N GLU A 127 0.48 -0.07 -4.86
CA GLU A 127 0.77 -1.23 -5.70
C GLU A 127 2.23 -1.62 -5.47
N ASN A 128 2.48 -2.90 -5.13
CA ASN A 128 3.82 -3.37 -4.75
C ASN A 128 4.47 -2.48 -3.66
N GLY A 129 3.66 -2.07 -2.68
CA GLY A 129 4.07 -1.17 -1.59
C GLY A 129 4.38 0.28 -2.01
N THR A 130 4.21 0.63 -3.29
CA THR A 130 4.47 1.97 -3.84
C THR A 130 3.18 2.78 -3.88
N ILE A 131 3.24 4.01 -3.37
CA ILE A 131 2.09 4.93 -3.34
C ILE A 131 2.03 5.68 -4.68
N GLY A 132 0.91 5.59 -5.39
CA GLY A 132 0.70 6.29 -6.66
C GLY A 132 0.20 7.73 -6.49
N ALA A 133 -0.04 8.41 -7.61
CA ALA A 133 -0.44 9.84 -7.65
C ALA A 133 -1.83 10.12 -7.04
N GLY A 134 -2.72 9.12 -7.04
CA GLY A 134 -4.10 9.26 -6.61
C GLY A 134 -4.95 10.11 -7.54
N GLY A 135 -6.25 10.17 -7.25
CA GLY A 135 -7.24 10.98 -7.96
C GLY A 135 -8.35 11.42 -7.02
N THR A 136 -9.12 12.42 -7.46
CA THR A 136 -10.31 12.87 -6.74
C THR A 136 -11.53 12.97 -7.63
N TRP A 137 -12.69 12.74 -7.02
CA TRP A 137 -13.99 12.75 -7.66
C TRP A 137 -14.91 13.68 -6.87
N PRO A 138 -15.16 14.90 -7.36
CA PRO A 138 -16.14 15.78 -6.74
C PRO A 138 -17.55 15.22 -6.95
N ALA A 139 -18.40 15.32 -5.93
CA ALA A 139 -19.81 15.00 -6.04
C ALA A 139 -20.60 16.26 -6.38
N ALA A 140 -21.27 16.25 -7.53
CA ALA A 140 -22.08 17.37 -8.00
C ALA A 140 -23.54 17.18 -7.61
N PRO A 141 -24.20 18.28 -7.19
CA PRO A 141 -24.32 18.53 -5.76
C PRO A 141 -24.87 17.28 -5.05
N HIS A 142 -24.06 16.72 -4.15
CA HIS A 142 -24.41 15.63 -3.22
C HIS A 142 -24.40 14.20 -3.79
N ARG A 143 -24.21 13.99 -5.10
CA ARG A 143 -24.06 12.65 -5.69
C ARG A 143 -22.92 12.54 -6.68
N LEU A 144 -22.37 11.34 -6.80
CA LEU A 144 -21.45 11.01 -7.87
C LEU A 144 -22.20 10.99 -9.21
N THR A 145 -21.52 11.44 -10.27
CA THR A 145 -22.01 11.22 -11.64
C THR A 145 -21.87 9.74 -12.00
N PRO A 146 -22.68 9.20 -12.93
CA PRO A 146 -22.53 7.81 -13.36
C PRO A 146 -21.12 7.48 -13.89
N HIS A 147 -20.45 8.45 -14.50
CA HIS A 147 -19.08 8.31 -14.95
C HIS A 147 -18.10 8.17 -13.77
N ALA A 148 -18.18 9.06 -12.78
CA ALA A 148 -17.36 8.98 -11.57
C ALA A 148 -17.62 7.67 -10.80
N THR A 149 -18.88 7.24 -10.69
CA THR A 149 -19.25 5.94 -10.10
C THR A 149 -18.56 4.77 -10.82
N ALA A 150 -18.55 4.76 -12.16
CA ALA A 150 -17.88 3.72 -12.93
C ALA A 150 -16.36 3.72 -12.73
N GLU A 151 -15.73 4.89 -12.70
CA GLU A 151 -14.30 5.02 -12.44
C GLU A 151 -13.93 4.55 -11.03
N LEU A 152 -14.71 4.95 -10.02
CA LEU A 152 -14.51 4.52 -8.63
C LEU A 152 -14.71 3.00 -8.47
N HIS A 153 -15.69 2.40 -9.14
CA HIS A 153 -15.80 0.93 -9.15
C HIS A 153 -14.54 0.26 -9.73
N GLY A 154 -14.00 0.78 -10.83
CA GLY A 154 -12.76 0.28 -11.41
C GLY A 154 -11.54 0.47 -10.49
N ALA A 155 -11.49 1.59 -9.76
CA ALA A 155 -10.41 1.90 -8.84
C ALA A 155 -10.46 1.11 -7.53
N LEU A 156 -11.65 0.69 -7.07
CA LEU A 156 -11.83 0.13 -5.72
C LEU A 156 -12.15 -1.38 -5.68
N ASN A 157 -12.83 -1.94 -6.71
CA ASN A 157 -13.22 -3.35 -6.68
C ASN A 157 -12.01 -4.30 -6.67
N GLY A 158 -12.07 -5.33 -5.82
CA GLY A 158 -11.00 -6.33 -5.69
C GLY A 158 -9.74 -5.85 -4.97
N ARG A 159 -9.63 -4.55 -4.65
CA ARG A 159 -8.53 -3.98 -3.85
C ARG A 159 -8.83 -4.07 -2.35
N VAL A 160 -7.77 -3.98 -1.55
CA VAL A 160 -7.91 -3.76 -0.10
C VAL A 160 -8.14 -2.28 0.15
N LEU A 161 -9.31 -1.93 0.69
CA LEU A 161 -9.62 -0.56 1.06
C LEU A 161 -8.94 -0.18 2.35
N VAL A 162 -8.40 1.03 2.39
CA VAL A 162 -7.66 1.53 3.54
C VAL A 162 -8.16 2.92 3.88
N SER A 163 -8.69 3.11 5.07
CA SER A 163 -9.13 4.42 5.55
C SER A 163 -8.71 4.64 7.00
N HIS A 164 -8.61 5.89 7.41
CA HIS A 164 -8.39 6.25 8.81
C HIS A 164 -9.69 6.32 9.64
N GLN A 165 -10.83 6.47 8.98
CA GLN A 165 -12.15 6.50 9.58
C GLN A 165 -13.09 5.60 8.77
N VAL A 166 -12.77 4.30 8.76
CA VAL A 166 -13.40 3.31 7.87
C VAL A 166 -14.92 3.30 7.99
N SER A 167 -15.47 3.43 9.19
CA SER A 167 -16.92 3.41 9.41
C SER A 167 -17.63 4.50 8.62
N THR A 168 -17.09 5.73 8.63
CA THR A 168 -17.67 6.89 7.94
C THR A 168 -17.55 6.72 6.42
N ASP A 169 -16.37 6.33 5.95
CA ASP A 169 -16.12 6.20 4.51
C ASP A 169 -16.94 5.05 3.90
N ILE A 170 -17.05 3.91 4.60
CA ILE A 170 -17.84 2.75 4.13
C ILE A 170 -19.33 3.06 4.10
N GLU A 171 -19.85 3.86 5.03
CA GLU A 171 -21.25 4.30 4.97
C GLU A 171 -21.52 5.08 3.69
N VAL A 172 -20.63 6.01 3.34
CA VAL A 172 -20.75 6.78 2.08
C VAL A 172 -20.60 5.86 0.87
N PHE A 173 -19.60 4.97 0.84
CA PHE A 173 -19.43 4.05 -0.28
C PHE A 173 -20.62 3.11 -0.46
N THR A 174 -21.23 2.63 0.63
CA THR A 174 -22.41 1.77 0.55
C THR A 174 -23.59 2.49 -0.09
N ARG A 175 -23.71 3.79 0.16
CA ARG A 175 -24.77 4.64 -0.38
C ARG A 175 -24.51 5.07 -1.82
N GLU A 176 -23.29 5.51 -2.14
CA GLU A 176 -22.96 6.14 -3.43
C GLU A 176 -22.37 5.17 -4.46
N LEU A 177 -21.85 4.02 -4.03
CA LEU A 177 -21.26 2.97 -4.87
C LEU A 177 -21.93 1.61 -4.60
N PRO A 178 -23.24 1.46 -4.84
CA PRO A 178 -23.94 0.20 -4.61
C PRO A 178 -23.29 -0.93 -5.40
N GLY A 179 -23.07 -2.07 -4.74
CA GLY A 179 -22.40 -3.22 -5.36
C GLY A 179 -20.88 -3.19 -5.30
N LEU A 180 -20.27 -2.21 -4.63
CA LEU A 180 -18.84 -2.24 -4.32
C LEU A 180 -18.44 -3.56 -3.62
N ARG A 181 -17.34 -4.16 -4.06
CA ARG A 181 -16.78 -5.42 -3.55
C ARG A 181 -15.29 -5.24 -3.25
N PRO A 182 -14.95 -4.62 -2.11
CA PRO A 182 -13.57 -4.57 -1.69
C PRO A 182 -13.12 -5.97 -1.25
N ARG A 183 -11.86 -6.31 -1.51
CA ARG A 183 -11.29 -7.60 -1.06
C ARG A 183 -11.25 -7.69 0.46
N GLN A 184 -10.92 -6.57 1.09
CA GLN A 184 -10.83 -6.39 2.54
C GLN A 184 -10.87 -4.89 2.84
N VAL A 185 -11.16 -4.53 4.09
CA VAL A 185 -11.11 -3.16 4.58
C VAL A 185 -10.19 -3.06 5.79
N ILE A 186 -9.32 -2.05 5.82
CA ILE A 186 -8.35 -1.79 6.89
C ILE A 186 -8.60 -0.40 7.46
N ASP A 187 -8.74 -0.35 8.78
CA ASP A 187 -8.80 0.90 9.54
C ASP A 187 -7.41 1.24 10.09
N THR A 188 -6.77 2.28 9.53
CA THR A 188 -5.42 2.69 9.93
C THR A 188 -5.38 3.34 11.32
N ARG A 189 -6.50 3.85 11.83
CA ARG A 189 -6.59 4.37 13.21
C ARG A 189 -6.59 3.24 14.21
N MET A 190 -7.38 2.18 13.97
CA MET A 190 -7.34 0.97 14.78
C MET A 190 -5.98 0.29 14.71
N LEU A 191 -5.38 0.26 13.52
CA LEU A 191 -4.06 -0.30 13.32
C LEU A 191 -2.98 0.47 14.09
N ALA A 192 -3.00 1.80 14.00
CA ALA A 192 -2.10 2.68 14.74
C ALA A 192 -2.23 2.50 16.25
N ARG A 193 -3.47 2.45 16.79
CA ARG A 193 -3.71 2.20 18.22
C ARG A 193 -3.07 0.92 18.74
N ARG A 194 -2.99 -0.10 17.89
CA ARG A 194 -2.41 -1.40 18.23
C ARG A 194 -0.89 -1.40 18.13
N GLN A 195 -0.36 -0.77 17.09
CA GLN A 195 1.06 -0.86 16.76
C GLN A 195 1.91 0.24 17.37
N LEU A 196 1.30 1.37 17.73
CA LEU A 196 1.95 2.55 18.27
C LEU A 196 1.28 2.94 19.60
N PRO A 197 1.32 2.08 20.64
CA PRO A 197 0.70 2.40 21.92
C PRO A 197 1.39 3.61 22.58
N GLY A 198 0.61 4.42 23.31
CA GLY A 198 1.14 5.54 24.09
C GLY A 198 1.16 6.89 23.37
N HIS A 199 0.70 6.99 22.12
CA HIS A 199 0.48 8.28 21.48
C HIS A 199 -0.66 9.06 22.17
N SER A 200 -0.50 10.38 22.26
CA SER A 200 -1.47 11.30 22.89
C SER A 200 -2.77 11.44 22.08
N SER A 201 -2.72 11.20 20.77
CA SER A 201 -3.87 11.20 19.86
C SER A 201 -3.65 10.21 18.72
N TYR A 202 -4.75 9.68 18.21
CA TYR A 202 -4.79 8.85 17.00
C TYR A 202 -5.70 9.50 15.95
N GLU A 203 -5.77 10.82 15.92
CA GLU A 203 -6.27 11.54 14.75
C GLU A 203 -5.19 11.54 13.67
N LEU A 204 -5.59 11.47 12.40
CA LEU A 204 -4.64 11.27 11.29
C LEU A 204 -3.56 12.35 11.26
N ALA A 205 -3.93 13.62 11.44
CA ALA A 205 -2.96 14.70 11.44
C ALA A 205 -1.98 14.61 12.62
N ALA A 206 -2.47 14.34 13.83
CA ALA A 206 -1.61 14.23 15.00
C ALA A 206 -0.58 13.09 14.86
N ILE A 207 -1.02 11.94 14.34
CA ILE A 207 -0.10 10.82 14.12
C ILE A 207 0.82 11.04 12.92
N ALA A 208 0.33 11.67 11.85
CA ALA A 208 1.15 12.00 10.70
C ALA A 208 2.26 12.99 11.05
N ASP A 209 1.95 14.02 11.85
CA ASP A 209 2.94 14.98 12.34
C ASP A 209 3.97 14.31 13.25
N ALA A 210 3.51 13.48 14.20
CA ALA A 210 4.40 12.77 15.12
C ALA A 210 5.37 11.80 14.40
N LEU A 211 4.98 11.28 13.24
CA LEU A 211 5.76 10.34 12.44
C LEU A 211 6.46 11.00 11.23
N GLY A 212 6.31 12.31 11.02
CA GLY A 212 6.89 13.02 9.88
C GLY A 212 6.32 12.62 8.51
N LEU A 213 5.07 12.16 8.45
CA LEU A 213 4.46 11.61 7.23
C LEU A 213 3.91 12.67 6.27
N THR A 214 3.87 13.94 6.67
CA THR A 214 3.35 15.05 5.86
C THR A 214 4.39 15.66 4.92
N GLY A 215 5.67 15.33 5.07
CA GLY A 215 6.78 15.88 4.28
C GLY A 215 6.62 15.69 2.77
N GLY A 216 6.94 16.72 1.98
CA GLY A 216 6.90 16.66 0.51
C GLY A 216 5.50 16.59 -0.09
N LEU A 217 4.45 16.70 0.71
CA LEU A 217 3.13 17.06 0.19
C LEU A 217 3.15 18.58 -0.02
N ALA A 218 2.90 19.03 -1.24
CA ALA A 218 2.59 20.43 -1.53
C ALA A 218 1.20 20.72 -0.97
N ILE A 219 1.07 20.72 0.35
CA ILE A 219 -0.16 21.08 1.03
C ILE A 219 -0.13 22.59 1.09
N ASP A 220 -1.02 23.23 0.36
CA ASP A 220 -1.45 24.56 0.74
C ASP A 220 -2.07 24.40 2.13
N GLN A 221 -1.36 24.84 3.17
CA GLN A 221 -1.60 24.45 4.56
C GLN A 221 -3.02 24.76 5.05
N ASP A 222 -3.75 25.60 4.31
CA ASP A 222 -5.06 26.11 4.64
C ASP A 222 -6.23 25.17 4.29
N ARG A 223 -6.04 24.09 3.51
CA ARG A 223 -7.10 23.08 3.31
C ARG A 223 -6.57 21.65 3.21
N ARG A 224 -6.89 20.84 4.23
CA ARG A 224 -6.82 19.38 4.12
C ARG A 224 -7.90 18.92 3.14
N CYS A 225 -7.57 18.86 1.86
CA CYS A 225 -8.46 18.26 0.85
C CYS A 225 -8.44 16.73 0.96
N ALA A 226 -9.45 16.08 0.38
CA ALA A 226 -9.58 14.64 0.49
C ALA A 226 -8.34 13.88 0.01
N LEU A 227 -7.68 14.37 -1.05
CA LEU A 227 -6.47 13.75 -1.60
C LEU A 227 -5.31 13.74 -0.60
N SER A 228 -5.03 14.88 0.03
CA SER A 228 -3.93 14.99 1.01
C SER A 228 -4.14 14.04 2.19
N THR A 229 -5.39 13.87 2.63
CA THR A 229 -5.78 12.92 3.68
C THR A 229 -5.60 11.47 3.22
N ALA A 230 -6.04 11.12 2.01
CA ALA A 230 -5.86 9.79 1.45
C ALA A 230 -4.37 9.42 1.27
N ILE A 231 -3.53 10.37 0.80
CA ILE A 231 -2.08 10.15 0.68
C ILE A 231 -1.45 9.94 2.07
N THR A 232 -1.84 10.75 3.05
CA THR A 232 -1.35 10.61 4.44
C THR A 232 -1.76 9.26 5.04
N CYS A 233 -2.98 8.81 4.76
CA CYS A 233 -3.47 7.48 5.14
C CYS A 233 -2.63 6.35 4.49
N ALA A 234 -2.32 6.48 3.19
CA ALA A 234 -1.45 5.53 2.48
C ALA A 234 -0.04 5.47 3.09
N ARG A 235 0.54 6.64 3.40
CA ARG A 235 1.86 6.74 4.06
C ARG A 235 1.85 6.11 5.44
N LEU A 236 0.79 6.33 6.22
CA LEU A 236 0.63 5.71 7.53
C LEU A 236 0.55 4.19 7.43
N LEU A 237 -0.22 3.64 6.49
CA LEU A 237 -0.26 2.19 6.27
C LEU A 237 1.14 1.64 5.96
N ARG A 238 1.84 2.26 4.99
CA ARG A 238 3.19 1.85 4.61
C ARG A 238 4.13 1.89 5.82
N TYR A 239 4.11 2.97 6.61
CA TYR A 239 4.91 3.10 7.82
C TYR A 239 4.64 1.96 8.81
N LEU A 240 3.37 1.65 9.07
CA LEU A 240 2.97 0.57 9.97
C LEU A 240 3.36 -0.83 9.44
N ALA A 241 3.39 -0.99 8.11
CA ALA A 241 3.71 -2.25 7.46
C ALA A 241 5.21 -2.52 7.30
N THR A 242 6.04 -1.49 7.31
CA THR A 242 7.52 -1.60 7.25
C THR A 242 8.23 -1.25 8.57
N GLN A 243 7.45 -0.85 9.59
CA GLN A 243 7.83 -0.55 10.99
C GLN A 243 9.11 0.25 11.23
N GLY A 244 9.55 1.10 10.31
CA GLY A 244 10.73 1.96 10.48
C GLY A 244 12.07 1.23 10.70
N ASP A 245 12.04 -0.07 11.03
CA ASP A 245 13.14 -1.00 11.22
C ASP A 245 13.52 -1.74 9.92
N GLY A 246 12.70 -1.59 8.88
CA GLY A 246 12.91 -2.19 7.56
C GLY A 246 12.38 -3.61 7.42
N MET A 247 11.72 -4.17 8.45
CA MET A 247 11.15 -5.51 8.38
C MET A 247 9.79 -5.50 7.64
N VAL A 248 9.72 -6.23 6.53
CA VAL A 248 8.47 -6.37 5.76
C VAL A 248 7.49 -7.24 6.55
N ARG A 249 6.36 -6.65 6.96
CA ARG A 249 5.28 -7.40 7.62
C ARG A 249 4.40 -8.09 6.60
N THR A 250 3.81 -9.19 7.05
CA THR A 250 2.77 -9.89 6.30
C THR A 250 1.43 -9.23 6.61
N LEU A 251 0.47 -9.28 5.69
CA LEU A 251 -0.84 -8.69 5.94
C LEU A 251 -1.51 -9.31 7.17
N THR A 252 -1.36 -10.63 7.35
CA THR A 252 -1.88 -11.32 8.54
C THR A 252 -1.20 -10.80 9.81
N ASP A 253 0.11 -10.62 9.83
CA ASP A 253 0.82 -10.08 10.99
C ASP A 253 0.43 -8.63 11.30
N LEU A 254 0.14 -7.83 10.26
CA LEU A 254 -0.36 -6.47 10.38
C LEU A 254 -1.71 -6.43 11.11
N LEU A 255 -2.61 -7.36 10.76
CA LEU A 255 -4.00 -7.39 11.24
C LEU A 255 -4.19 -8.16 12.55
N LYS A 256 -3.22 -8.98 12.95
CA LYS A 256 -3.28 -9.72 14.21
C LYS A 256 -3.55 -8.75 15.38
N PRO A 257 -4.50 -9.07 16.27
CA PRO A 257 -4.65 -8.33 17.51
C PRO A 257 -3.31 -8.39 18.24
N GLY A 258 -2.73 -7.22 18.52
CA GLY A 258 -1.35 -7.13 19.00
C GLY A 258 -1.16 -7.95 20.27
N SER A 259 -0.37 -9.03 20.19
CA SER A 259 0.45 -9.48 21.31
C SER A 259 1.46 -8.36 21.53
N GLY A 260 1.18 -7.44 22.46
CA GLY A 260 1.99 -6.24 22.69
C GLY A 260 3.48 -6.57 22.61
N LEU A 261 4.18 -5.99 21.63
CA LEU A 261 5.61 -6.16 21.50
C LEU A 261 6.25 -5.44 22.69
N GLY A 262 6.57 -6.24 23.72
CA GLY A 262 7.69 -6.20 24.66
C GLY A 262 8.48 -4.91 24.89
N GLY A 263 7.89 -3.73 24.79
CA GLY A 263 8.46 -2.51 25.33
C GLY A 263 8.37 -2.57 26.85
N SER A 264 9.43 -3.08 27.49
CA SER A 264 9.60 -3.06 28.94
C SER A 264 9.57 -1.63 29.47
N ARG A 265 8.38 -1.09 29.73
CA ARG A 265 8.14 -0.04 30.73
C ARG A 265 6.86 -0.37 31.48
N ALA A 266 7.02 -0.46 32.79
CA ALA A 266 6.03 -0.92 33.74
C ALA A 266 4.74 -0.09 33.71
N GLY A 267 3.61 -0.80 33.68
CA GLY A 267 2.42 -0.49 34.46
C GLY A 267 1.51 0.63 33.95
N THR A 268 0.48 0.28 33.16
CA THR A 268 -0.92 0.47 33.57
C THR A 268 -1.87 -0.31 32.67
N ARG A 269 -2.73 -1.12 33.28
CA ARG A 269 -3.66 -2.05 32.63
C ARG A 269 -4.94 -1.29 32.28
N LEU A 270 -5.11 -0.90 31.02
CA LEU A 270 -6.38 -0.39 30.51
C LEU A 270 -7.25 -1.55 30.00
N LYS A 271 -8.50 -1.61 30.51
CA LYS A 271 -9.53 -2.58 30.12
C LYS A 271 -9.85 -2.44 28.62
N ALA A 272 -9.79 -3.56 27.91
CA ALA A 272 -10.27 -3.67 26.54
C ALA A 272 -11.81 -3.53 26.52
N ALA A 273 -12.31 -2.62 25.69
CA ALA A 273 -13.68 -2.65 25.19
C ALA A 273 -13.65 -3.30 23.81
N ASP A 274 -14.37 -4.42 23.71
CA ASP A 274 -14.71 -5.10 22.46
C ASP A 274 -15.48 -4.16 21.54
N SER A 275 -15.08 -4.12 20.26
CA SER A 275 -15.94 -3.78 19.13
C SER A 275 -15.25 -4.31 17.87
N GLY A 276 -15.68 -5.50 17.45
CA GLY A 276 -15.18 -6.19 16.28
C GLY A 276 -15.66 -5.54 14.98
N LEU A 277 -14.72 -5.04 14.19
CA LEU A 277 -14.79 -5.08 12.74
C LEU A 277 -13.37 -4.92 12.20
N LEU A 278 -12.61 -6.01 12.13
CA LEU A 278 -11.26 -5.97 11.54
C LEU A 278 -11.03 -6.99 10.43
N VAL A 279 -11.91 -7.98 10.30
CA VAL A 279 -11.89 -8.91 9.16
C VAL A 279 -13.31 -9.41 8.94
N GLY A 280 -14.10 -8.66 8.18
CA GLY A 280 -15.26 -9.26 7.50
C GLY A 280 -14.75 -9.83 6.19
N ARG A 281 -14.31 -11.10 6.18
CA ARG A 281 -14.18 -11.84 4.92
C ARG A 281 -15.61 -11.99 4.39
N GLN A 282 -15.99 -11.21 3.38
CA GLN A 282 -17.25 -11.44 2.69
C GLN A 282 -17.06 -12.67 1.81
N ASP A 283 -17.39 -13.84 2.33
CA ASP A 283 -17.66 -15.00 1.49
C ASP A 283 -19.08 -14.77 0.91
N LEU A 284 -19.13 -14.22 -0.31
CA LEU A 284 -20.30 -14.17 -1.21
C LEU A 284 -19.85 -14.55 -2.62
#